data_AF-A0A972AQL5-F1
#
_entry.id   AF-A0A972AQL5-F1
#
_cell.length_a   1.000
_cell.length_b   1.000
_cell.length_c   1.000
_cell.angle_alpha   90.00
_cell.angle_beta   90.00
_cell.angle_gamma   90.00
#
_symmetry.space_group_name_H-M   'P 1'
#
loop_
_entity.id
_entity.type
_entity.pdbx_description
1 polymer ?
#
loop_
_entity_poly.entity_id
_entity_poly.type
_entity_poly.pdbx_seq_one_letter_code
_entity_poly.pdbx_strand_id
1 'polypeptide(L)'
;MKRKRLDLIRKLIEKYSISTQEELLRRLEENGFEVTQATISRDINELRIIKMMGSNGQYRYVTSNTDSDELVSKFNAIFGQSVISADYAG
;
A
#
# COMPACT_ATOMS: atom_id res chain seq x y z
N MET A 1 5.15 -14.56 -11.76
CA MET A 1 4.93 -15.04 -10.38
C MET A 1 4.97 -13.90 -9.36
N LYS A 2 6.07 -13.13 -9.29
CA LYS A 2 6.22 -11.96 -8.37
C LYS A 2 5.05 -10.96 -8.40
N ARG A 3 4.65 -10.47 -9.58
CA ARG A 3 3.56 -9.49 -9.70
C ARG A 3 2.24 -9.98 -9.09
N LYS A 4 1.86 -11.23 -9.35
CA LYS A 4 0.65 -11.85 -8.76
C LYS A 4 0.75 -11.93 -7.23
N ARG A 5 1.94 -12.23 -6.70
CA ARG A 5 2.20 -12.25 -5.25
C ARG A 5 2.05 -10.85 -4.64
N LEU A 6 2.64 -9.83 -5.27
CA LEU A 6 2.54 -8.45 -4.81
C LEU A 6 1.09 -7.94 -4.81
N ASP A 7 0.33 -8.27 -5.86
CA ASP A 7 -1.10 -7.94 -5.93
C ASP A 7 -1.91 -8.68 -4.85
N LEU A 8 -1.55 -9.93 -4.56
CA LEU A 8 -2.18 -10.70 -3.49
C LEU A 8 -1.84 -10.13 -2.10
N ILE A 9 -0.59 -9.70 -1.86
CA ILE A 9 -0.19 -9.06 -0.60
C ILE A 9 -1.07 -7.84 -0.32
N ARG A 10 -1.27 -6.96 -1.32
CA ARG A 10 -2.17 -5.80 -1.20
C ARG A 10 -3.59 -6.21 -0.80
N LYS A 11 -4.17 -7.16 -1.53
CA LYS A 11 -5.51 -7.69 -1.23
C LYS A 11 -5.62 -8.27 0.18
N LEU A 12 -4.58 -8.96 0.65
CA LEU A 12 -4.57 -9.57 1.97
C LEU A 12 -4.53 -8.53 3.09
N ILE A 13 -3.68 -7.50 2.99
CA ILE A 13 -3.60 -6.45 4.02
C ILE A 13 -4.82 -5.51 4.01
N GLU A 14 -5.49 -5.37 2.86
CA GLU A 14 -6.78 -4.67 2.76
C GLU A 14 -7.91 -5.47 3.40
N LYS A 15 -8.00 -6.78 3.09
CA LYS A 15 -9.07 -7.66 3.55
C LYS A 15 -8.95 -8.06 5.02
N TYR A 16 -7.73 -8.14 5.54
CA TYR A 16 -7.46 -8.67 6.87
C TYR A 16 -6.60 -7.70 7.70
N SER A 17 -6.76 -7.72 9.02
CA SER A 17 -5.97 -6.90 9.93
C SER A 17 -4.62 -7.55 10.26
N ILE A 18 -3.78 -7.70 9.23
CA ILE A 18 -2.49 -8.38 9.34
C ILE A 18 -1.48 -7.47 10.03
N SER A 19 -0.80 -7.98 11.07
CA SER A 19 0.14 -7.19 11.87
C SER A 19 1.59 -7.73 11.88
N THR A 20 1.80 -8.96 11.41
CA THR A 20 3.11 -9.64 11.42
C THR A 20 3.47 -10.21 10.05
N GLN A 21 4.76 -10.39 9.78
CA GLN A 21 5.21 -10.98 8.51
C GLN A 21 4.86 -12.47 8.46
N GLU A 22 4.88 -13.16 9.60
CA GLU A 22 4.50 -14.57 9.76
C GLU A 22 3.03 -14.80 9.41
N GLU A 23 2.13 -13.89 9.82
CA GLU A 23 0.73 -13.98 9.43
C GLU A 23 0.56 -13.76 7.92
N LEU A 24 1.27 -12.78 7.35
CA LEU A 24 1.25 -12.55 5.90
C LEU A 24 1.79 -13.76 5.13
N LEU A 25 2.85 -14.40 5.65
CA LEU A 25 3.44 -15.62 5.10
C LEU A 25 2.43 -16.76 5.04
N ARG A 26 1.83 -17.08 6.18
CA ARG A 26 0.84 -18.16 6.29
C ARG A 26 -0.33 -17.93 5.34
N ARG A 27 -0.82 -16.69 5.23
CA ARG A 27 -1.93 -16.36 4.30
C ARG A 27 -1.52 -16.48 2.84
N LEU A 28 -0.27 -16.16 2.49
CA LEU A 28 0.25 -16.38 1.14
C LEU A 28 0.35 -17.87 0.82
N GLU A 29 0.83 -18.69 1.76
CA GLU A 29 0.89 -20.16 1.64
C GLU A 29 -0.51 -20.76 1.47
N GLU A 30 -1.50 -20.31 2.25
CA GLU A 30 -2.92 -20.70 2.10
C GLU A 30 -3.51 -20.35 0.72
N ASN A 31 -2.89 -19.41 0.00
CA ASN A 31 -3.24 -19.01 -1.37
C ASN A 31 -2.29 -19.59 -2.44
N GLY A 32 -1.47 -20.58 -2.08
CA GLY A 32 -0.57 -21.29 -3.00
C GLY A 32 0.73 -20.56 -3.34
N PHE A 33 1.16 -19.60 -2.51
CA PHE A 33 2.45 -18.92 -2.64
C PHE A 33 3.41 -19.36 -1.53
N GLU A 34 4.31 -20.29 -1.86
CA GLU A 34 5.44 -20.63 -0.98
C GLU A 34 6.55 -19.59 -1.16
N VAL A 35 6.83 -18.82 -0.11
CA VAL A 35 7.91 -17.84 -0.07
C VAL A 35 8.62 -17.87 1.29
N THR A 36 9.72 -17.14 1.42
CA THR A 36 10.44 -17.02 2.69
C THR A 36 10.13 -15.69 3.37
N GLN A 37 10.41 -15.61 4.67
CA GLN A 37 10.41 -14.34 5.42
C GLN A 37 11.24 -13.25 4.73
N ALA A 38 12.44 -13.60 4.23
CA ALA A 38 13.28 -12.64 3.51
C ALA A 38 12.62 -12.10 2.22
N THR A 39 11.81 -12.91 1.56
CA THR A 39 11.06 -12.50 0.37
C THR A 39 9.93 -11.55 0.74
N ILE A 40 9.18 -11.85 1.80
CA ILE A 40 8.10 -10.99 2.30
C ILE A 40 8.64 -9.65 2.78
N SER A 41 9.75 -9.65 3.52
CA SER A 41 10.41 -8.42 3.96
C SER A 41 10.76 -7.50 2.78
N ARG A 42 11.31 -8.07 1.69
CA ARG A 42 11.59 -7.33 0.45
C ARG A 42 10.32 -6.82 -0.22
N ASP A 43 9.28 -7.64 -0.31
CA ASP A 43 8.01 -7.25 -0.93
C ASP A 43 7.29 -6.15 -0.12
N ILE A 44 7.31 -6.19 1.21
CA ILE A 44 6.78 -5.13 2.09
C ILE A 44 7.45 -3.80 1.81
N ASN A 45 8.79 -3.80 1.69
CA ASN A 45 9.56 -2.61 1.35
C ASN A 45 9.24 -2.11 -0.07
N GLU A 46 9.16 -3.01 -1.05
CA GLU A 46 8.84 -2.67 -2.45
C GLU A 46 7.43 -2.09 -2.60
N LEU A 47 6.47 -2.63 -1.83
CA LEU A 47 5.09 -2.16 -1.80
C LEU A 47 4.88 -0.92 -0.92
N ARG A 48 5.93 -0.44 -0.24
CA ARG A 48 5.86 0.67 0.71
C ARG A 48 4.76 0.46 1.76
N ILE A 49 4.68 -0.77 2.28
CA ILE A 49 3.73 -1.12 3.33
C ILE A 49 4.26 -0.64 4.67
N ILE A 50 3.43 0.07 5.42
CA ILE A 50 3.74 0.60 6.75
C ILE A 50 2.82 -0.02 7.80
N LYS A 51 3.23 0.02 9.07
CA LYS A 51 2.32 -0.31 10.19
C LYS A 51 1.61 0.96 10.65
N MET A 52 0.30 0.90 10.71
CA MET A 52 -0.55 1.98 11.23
C MET A 52 -1.47 1.44 12.31
N MET A 53 -1.72 2.23 13.34
CA MET A 53 -2.68 1.89 14.38
C MET A 53 -4.11 2.06 13.82
N GLY A 54 -4.89 0.99 13.84
CA GLY A 54 -6.29 1.01 13.46
C GLY A 54 -7.18 1.65 14.54
N SER A 55 -8.45 1.87 14.19
CA SER A 55 -9.46 2.45 15.09
C SER A 55 -9.73 1.60 16.35
N ASN A 56 -9.43 0.31 16.30
CA ASN A 56 -9.52 -0.63 17.43
C ASN A 56 -8.27 -0.64 18.33
N GLY A 57 -7.30 0.25 18.10
CA GLY A 57 -6.05 0.33 18.86
C GLY A 57 -5.01 -0.73 18.47
N GLN A 58 -5.26 -1.55 17.45
CA GLN A 58 -4.32 -2.57 16.99
C GLN A 58 -3.53 -2.08 15.77
N TYR A 59 -2.23 -2.36 15.73
CA TYR A 59 -1.41 -2.07 14.56
C TYR A 59 -1.69 -3.07 13.44
N ARG A 60 -1.81 -2.58 12.21
CA ARG A 60 -1.93 -3.40 11.01
C ARG A 60 -1.10 -2.84 9.85
N TYR A 61 -0.76 -3.69 8.91
CA TYR A 61 -0.14 -3.29 7.67
C TYR A 61 -1.13 -2.54 6.78
N VAL A 62 -0.68 -1.42 6.21
CA VAL A 62 -1.41 -0.61 5.24
C VAL A 62 -0.45 -0.15 4.14
N THR A 63 -0.95 0.00 2.92
CA THR A 63 -0.16 0.56 1.81
C THR A 63 -0.01 2.06 2.00
N SER A 64 1.23 2.59 1.90
CA SER A 64 1.51 4.01 2.19
C SER A 64 0.74 5.00 1.31
N ASN A 65 0.49 4.69 0.04
CA ASN A 65 -0.04 5.64 -0.93
C ASN A 65 -0.94 4.95 -1.95
N THR A 66 -2.25 5.05 -1.79
CA THR A 66 -3.15 4.86 -2.95
C THR A 66 -4.11 6.04 -3.01
N ASP A 67 -4.65 6.45 -1.86
CA ASP A 67 -5.50 7.64 -1.79
C ASP A 67 -4.74 8.95 -2.02
N SER A 68 -3.49 9.08 -1.53
CA SER A 68 -2.70 10.31 -1.68
C SER A 68 -2.26 10.56 -3.12
N ASP A 69 -1.76 9.54 -3.81
CA ASP A 69 -1.32 9.67 -5.21
C ASP A 69 -2.53 9.86 -6.15
N GLU A 70 -3.67 9.22 -5.85
CA GLU A 70 -4.92 9.46 -6.59
C GLU A 70 -5.49 10.85 -6.31
N LEU A 71 -5.47 11.32 -5.06
CA LEU A 71 -5.90 12.67 -4.67
C LEU A 71 -5.01 13.74 -5.29
N VAL A 72 -3.69 13.56 -5.30
CA VAL A 72 -2.74 14.47 -5.97
C VAL A 72 -2.98 14.50 -7.47
N SER A 73 -3.24 13.34 -8.08
CA SER A 73 -3.57 13.26 -9.51
C SER A 73 -4.89 13.98 -9.85
N LYS A 74 -5.94 13.77 -9.03
CA LYS A 74 -7.22 14.50 -9.16
C LYS A 74 -7.05 15.99 -8.91
N PHE A 75 -6.29 16.37 -7.89
CA PHE A 75 -5.99 17.78 -7.58
C PHE A 75 -5.29 18.45 -8.75
N ASN A 76 -4.24 17.85 -9.31
CA ASN A 76 -3.52 18.39 -10.46
C ASN A 76 -4.42 18.50 -11.71
N ALA A 77 -5.31 17.53 -11.93
CA ALA A 77 -6.27 17.57 -13.04
C ALA A 77 -7.25 18.75 -12.89
N ILE A 78 -7.83 18.94 -11.70
CA ILE A 78 -8.76 20.05 -11.42
C ILE A 78 -8.02 21.39 -11.47
N PHE A 79 -6.83 21.47 -10.87
CA PHE A 79 -6.00 22.67 -10.85
C PHE A 79 -5.64 23.10 -12.27
N GLY A 80 -5.19 22.18 -13.12
CA GLY A 80 -4.86 22.47 -14.53
C GLY A 80 -6.06 22.89 -15.38
N GLN A 81 -7.28 22.46 -15.04
CA GLN A 81 -8.51 22.89 -15.72
C GLN A 81 -9.05 24.23 -15.21
N SER A 82 -8.72 24.61 -13.98
CA SER A 82 -9.33 25.77 -13.30
C SER A 82 -8.43 27.01 -13.29
N VAL A 83 -7.11 26.84 -13.45
CA VAL A 83 -6.16 27.95 -13.46
C VAL A 83 -6.07 28.55 -14.86
N ILE A 84 -6.38 29.85 -14.96
CA ILE A 84 -6.29 30.63 -16.20
C ILE A 84 -4.92 31.29 -16.35
N SER A 85 -4.35 31.77 -15.24
CA SER A 85 -3.00 32.34 -15.19
C SER A 85 -2.48 32.33 -13.75
N ALA A 86 -1.19 32.17 -13.58
CA ALA A 86 -0.49 32.33 -12.31
C ALA A 86 0.64 33.35 -12.50
N ASP A 87 0.79 34.25 -11.54
CA ASP A 87 1.86 35.25 -11.53
C ASP A 87 2.67 35.11 -10.24
N TYR A 88 3.94 35.52 -10.28
CA TYR A 88 4.87 35.38 -9.16
C TYR A 88 5.69 36.65 -8.99
N ALA A 89 5.67 37.20 -7.77
CA ALA A 89 6.49 38.35 -7.39
C ALA A 89 7.36 37.95 -6.19
N GLY A 90 8.68 38.01 -6.40
CA GLY A 90 9.73 37.75 -5.40
C GLY A 90 10.86 38.75 -5.55
#